data_AF-A0A5C5XL90-F1
#
_entry.id   AF-A0A5C5XL90-F1
#
_cell.length_a   1.000
_cell.length_b   1.000
_cell.length_c   1.000
_cell.angle_alpha   90.00
_cell.angle_beta   90.00
_cell.angle_gamma   90.00
#
_symmetry.space_group_name_H-M   'P 1'
#
loop_
_entity.id
_entity.type
_entity.pdbx_description
1 polymer ?
#
loop_
_entity_poly.entity_id
_entity_poly.type
_entity_poly.pdbx_seq_one_letter_code
_entity_poly.pdbx_strand_id
1 'polypeptide(L)'
;MSLSHHNEEMSGETRKLFESQKGSAERLYKQKNRTAQRAWPEGRIGASDDGELAFAIGAHPEKELVCIDFGKPVTWTALSPQQAVELAQCLIKQARAVSSVPLRVHLH
;
A
#
# COMPACT_ATOMS: atom_id res chain seq x y z
N MET A 1 -1.89 -24.94 -36.59
CA MET A 1 -1.13 -23.70 -36.40
C MET A 1 -0.96 -23.49 -34.90
N SER A 2 0.29 -23.37 -34.45
CA SER A 2 0.70 -23.26 -33.05
C SER A 2 0.28 -21.91 -32.46
N LEU A 3 -0.60 -21.91 -31.47
CA LEU A 3 -0.77 -20.77 -30.56
C LEU A 3 0.26 -20.94 -29.44
N SER A 4 1.45 -20.41 -29.70
CA SER A 4 2.52 -20.31 -28.71
C SER A 4 2.08 -19.34 -27.61
N HIS A 5 1.59 -19.89 -26.50
CA HIS A 5 1.51 -19.16 -25.24
C HIS A 5 2.93 -18.80 -24.81
N HIS A 6 3.32 -17.54 -24.99
CA HIS A 6 4.51 -16.98 -24.37
C HIS A 6 4.28 -16.95 -22.85
N ASN A 7 4.64 -18.03 -22.17
CA ASN A 7 4.82 -18.06 -20.73
C ASN A 7 6.22 -17.48 -20.46
N GLU A 8 6.33 -16.16 -20.59
CA GLU A 8 7.52 -15.43 -20.16
C GLU A 8 7.61 -15.61 -18.65
N GLU A 9 8.62 -16.36 -18.22
CA GLU A 9 8.86 -16.71 -16.82
C GLU A 9 8.86 -15.44 -15.98
N MET A 10 7.80 -15.24 -15.16
CA MET A 10 7.81 -14.19 -14.15
C MET A 10 9.06 -14.36 -13.30
N SER A 11 9.98 -13.39 -13.42
CA SER A 11 11.21 -13.37 -12.64
C SER A 11 10.90 -13.53 -11.15
N GLY A 12 11.80 -14.15 -10.39
CA GLY A 12 11.56 -14.41 -8.95
C GLY A 12 11.18 -13.15 -8.15
N GLU A 13 11.62 -11.96 -8.61
CA GLU A 13 11.26 -10.67 -8.04
C GLU A 13 9.81 -10.27 -8.33
N THR A 14 9.35 -10.44 -9.57
CA THR A 14 7.94 -10.15 -9.94
C THR A 14 6.96 -11.08 -9.20
N ARG A 15 7.33 -12.34 -8.98
CA ARG A 15 6.54 -13.28 -8.16
C ARG A 15 6.46 -12.82 -6.70
N LYS A 16 7.58 -12.46 -6.08
CA LYS A 16 7.61 -11.94 -4.69
C LYS A 16 6.80 -10.66 -4.53
N LEU A 17 6.87 -9.75 -5.50
CA LEU A 17 6.09 -8.52 -5.50
C LEU A 17 4.58 -8.81 -5.57
N PHE A 18 4.17 -9.74 -6.44
CA PHE A 18 2.77 -10.13 -6.58
C PHE A 18 2.23 -10.81 -5.31
N GLU A 19 3.03 -11.69 -4.69
CA GLU A 19 2.70 -12.33 -3.42
C GLU A 19 2.57 -11.30 -2.29
N SER A 20 3.47 -10.32 -2.21
CA SER A 20 3.43 -9.22 -1.24
C SER A 20 2.16 -8.37 -1.41
N GLN A 21 1.79 -8.03 -2.65
CA GLN A 21 0.54 -7.30 -2.93
C GLN A 21 -0.70 -8.11 -2.55
N LYS A 22 -0.72 -9.41 -2.87
CA LYS A 22 -1.82 -10.31 -2.49
C LYS A 22 -1.96 -10.42 -0.96
N GLY A 23 -0.85 -10.58 -0.25
CA GLY A 23 -0.83 -10.63 1.22
C GLY A 23 -1.35 -9.34 1.85
N SER A 24 -0.94 -8.19 1.32
CA SER A 24 -1.39 -6.87 1.78
C SER A 24 -2.90 -6.66 1.55
N ALA A 25 -3.42 -7.09 0.40
CA ALA A 25 -4.86 -7.02 0.10
C ALA A 25 -5.69 -7.93 1.01
N GLU A 26 -5.23 -9.18 1.25
CA GLU A 26 -5.90 -10.10 2.16
C GLU A 26 -5.91 -9.58 3.60
N ARG A 27 -4.78 -9.03 4.06
CA ARG A 27 -4.64 -8.36 5.35
C ARG A 27 -5.66 -7.23 5.49
N LEU A 28 -5.73 -6.33 4.50
CA LEU A 28 -6.68 -5.20 4.51
C LEU A 28 -8.13 -5.69 4.58
N TYR A 29 -8.48 -6.74 3.84
CA TYR A 29 -9.81 -7.35 3.89
C TYR A 29 -10.14 -7.88 5.30
N LYS A 30 -9.23 -8.64 5.92
CA LYS A 30 -9.42 -9.12 7.30
C LYS A 30 -9.52 -7.96 8.30
N GLN A 31 -8.77 -6.88 8.07
CA GLN A 31 -8.74 -5.70 8.91
C GLN A 31 -10.07 -4.95 8.88
N LYS A 32 -10.66 -4.77 7.68
CA LYS A 32 -12.02 -4.23 7.48
C LYS A 32 -13.09 -5.03 8.21
N ASN A 33 -12.96 -6.35 8.17
CA ASN A 33 -13.90 -7.28 8.79
C ASN A 33 -13.63 -7.55 10.28
N ARG A 34 -12.65 -6.86 10.89
CA ARG A 34 -12.24 -7.05 12.30
C ARG A 34 -11.81 -8.48 12.64
N THR A 35 -11.37 -9.26 11.65
CA THR A 35 -10.87 -10.63 11.81
C THR A 35 -9.34 -10.73 11.72
N ALA A 36 -8.67 -9.63 11.38
CA ALA A 36 -7.22 -9.55 11.36
C ALA A 36 -6.63 -9.70 12.78
N GLN A 37 -5.73 -10.67 12.96
CA GLN A 37 -4.99 -10.82 14.21
C GLN A 37 -3.92 -9.72 14.33
N ARG A 38 -3.63 -9.31 15.56
CA ARG A 38 -2.54 -8.36 15.83
C ARG A 38 -1.20 -9.09 15.70
N ALA A 39 -0.26 -8.45 15.03
CA ALA A 39 1.12 -8.93 14.88
C ALA A 39 2.06 -7.74 14.91
N TRP A 40 3.33 -7.96 15.30
CA TRP A 40 4.35 -6.92 15.41
C TRP A 40 5.63 -7.40 14.73
N PRO A 41 5.66 -7.45 13.38
CA PRO A 41 6.79 -8.01 12.65
C PRO A 41 8.11 -7.28 12.93
N GLU A 42 8.04 -5.96 13.17
CA GLU A 42 9.19 -5.10 13.49
C GLU A 42 9.37 -4.89 15.01
N GLY A 43 8.72 -5.72 15.83
CA GLY A 43 8.62 -5.50 17.28
C GLY A 43 7.58 -4.45 17.66
N ARG A 44 7.30 -4.37 18.97
CA ARG A 44 6.27 -3.48 19.52
C ARG A 44 6.89 -2.18 20.01
N ILE A 45 6.38 -1.03 19.55
CA ILE A 45 6.89 0.30 19.91
C ILE A 45 6.47 0.69 21.35
N GLY A 46 5.25 0.32 21.75
CA GLY A 46 4.74 0.65 23.08
C GLY A 46 3.34 0.11 23.36
N ALA A 47 2.76 0.51 24.49
CA ALA A 47 1.45 0.02 24.93
C ALA A 47 0.32 0.36 23.94
N SER A 48 0.39 1.53 23.30
CA SER A 48 -0.60 2.03 22.32
C SER A 48 -0.40 1.50 20.90
N ASP A 49 0.58 0.61 20.69
CA ASP A 49 0.85 0.00 19.39
C ASP A 49 -0.15 -1.14 19.11
N ASP A 50 -1.02 -0.93 18.11
CA ASP A 50 -2.04 -1.87 17.68
C ASP A 50 -1.51 -2.95 16.70
N GLY A 51 -0.23 -2.91 16.37
CA GLY A 51 0.45 -3.85 15.49
C GLY A 51 0.35 -3.51 14.01
N GLU A 52 0.70 -4.49 13.18
CA GLU A 52 0.80 -4.35 11.74
C GLU A 52 -0.51 -3.83 11.13
N LEU A 53 -0.36 -2.96 10.14
CA LEU A 53 -1.45 -2.24 9.50
C LEU A 53 -1.30 -2.35 7.98
N ALA A 54 -2.34 -2.84 7.31
CA ALA A 54 -2.46 -2.68 5.85
C ALA A 54 -3.35 -1.48 5.53
N PHE A 55 -3.05 -0.80 4.43
CA PHE A 55 -3.87 0.27 3.87
C PHE A 55 -3.78 0.26 2.34
N ALA A 56 -4.78 0.84 1.69
CA ALA A 56 -4.79 1.07 0.26
C ALA A 56 -4.60 2.55 -0.04
N ILE A 57 -3.91 2.87 -1.14
CA ILE A 57 -3.80 4.22 -1.68
C ILE A 57 -4.53 4.23 -3.02
N GLY A 58 -5.45 5.17 -3.22
CA GLY A 58 -6.24 5.25 -4.44
C GLY A 58 -6.75 6.67 -4.73
N ALA A 59 -7.55 6.79 -5.77
CA ALA A 59 -8.26 8.02 -6.12
C ALA A 59 -9.63 8.08 -5.43
N HIS A 60 -10.06 9.27 -5.03
CA HIS A 60 -11.46 9.49 -4.69
C HIS A 60 -12.34 9.34 -5.95
N PRO A 61 -13.50 8.68 -5.89
CA PRO A 61 -14.31 8.36 -7.07
C PRO A 61 -14.82 9.61 -7.81
N GLU A 62 -15.04 10.71 -7.10
CA GLU A 62 -15.68 11.93 -7.65
C GLU A 62 -14.80 13.17 -7.64
N LYS A 63 -13.63 13.13 -6.98
CA LYS A 63 -12.81 14.33 -6.71
C LYS A 63 -11.36 14.03 -7.03
N GLU A 64 -10.60 15.07 -7.38
CA GLU A 64 -9.14 14.98 -7.59
C GLU A 64 -8.40 14.87 -6.23
N LEU A 65 -8.69 13.81 -5.48
CA LEU A 65 -8.11 13.55 -4.16
C LEU A 65 -7.42 12.19 -4.15
N VAL A 66 -6.26 12.14 -3.51
CA VAL A 66 -5.59 10.88 -3.15
C VAL A 66 -6.12 10.45 -1.78
N CYS A 67 -6.64 9.23 -1.70
CA CYS A 67 -7.20 8.66 -0.47
C CYS A 67 -6.29 7.55 0.05
N ILE A 68 -6.08 7.55 1.37
CA ILE A 68 -5.51 6.42 2.11
C ILE A 68 -6.64 5.75 2.88
N ASP A 69 -6.94 4.49 2.54
CA ASP A 69 -7.96 3.68 3.20
C ASP A 69 -7.31 2.66 4.12
N PHE A 70 -7.39 2.89 5.42
CA PHE A 70 -6.91 1.98 6.46
C PHE A 70 -7.87 0.83 6.77
N GLY A 71 -9.11 0.88 6.26
CA GLY A 71 -10.15 -0.10 6.52
C GLY A 71 -10.67 -0.16 7.95
N LYS A 72 -10.14 0.66 8.86
CA LYS A 72 -10.55 0.81 10.26
C LYS A 72 -10.12 2.19 10.78
N PRO A 73 -10.69 2.69 11.89
CA PRO A 73 -10.14 3.86 12.56
C PRO A 73 -8.68 3.64 12.98
N VAL A 74 -7.81 4.62 12.70
CA VAL A 74 -6.38 4.59 13.01
C VAL A 74 -5.98 5.94 13.62
N THR A 75 -5.37 5.90 14.80
CA THR A 75 -4.90 7.12 15.50
C THR A 75 -3.55 7.59 14.97
N TRP A 76 -2.62 6.65 14.74
CA TRP A 76 -1.28 6.92 14.22
C TRP A 76 -0.74 5.68 13.50
N THR A 77 0.24 5.89 12.63
CA THR A 77 1.04 4.83 12.01
C THR A 77 2.52 5.19 12.12
N ALA A 78 3.35 4.21 12.48
CA ALA A 78 4.80 4.36 12.44
C ALA A 78 5.33 3.69 11.17
N LEU A 79 6.33 4.31 10.56
CA LEU A 79 7.00 3.83 9.35
C LEU A 79 8.50 3.95 9.57
N SER A 80 9.26 2.97 9.08
CA SER A 80 10.71 3.14 8.93
C SER A 80 11.01 4.27 7.94
N PRO A 81 12.22 4.87 7.96
CA PRO A 81 12.58 5.91 6.99
C PRO A 81 12.37 5.47 5.53
N GLN A 82 12.71 4.22 5.23
CA GLN A 82 12.53 3.65 3.89
C GLN A 82 11.04 3.50 3.53
N GLN A 83 10.22 2.98 4.44
CA GLN A 83 8.77 2.88 4.24
C GLN A 83 8.11 4.26 4.07
N ALA A 84 8.62 5.29 4.75
CA ALA A 84 8.12 6.66 4.59
C ALA A 84 8.42 7.22 3.19
N VAL A 85 9.61 6.95 2.64
CA VAL A 85 9.97 7.31 1.27
C VAL A 85 9.10 6.56 0.25
N GLU A 86 8.91 5.25 0.43
CA GLU A 86 8.05 4.43 -0.44
C GLU A 86 6.60 4.91 -0.43
N LEU A 87 6.07 5.23 0.75
CA LEU A 87 4.75 5.84 0.89
C LEU A 87 4.67 7.17 0.14
N ALA A 88 5.66 8.05 0.32
CA ALA A 88 5.70 9.33 -0.38
C ALA A 88 5.72 9.16 -1.91
N GLN A 89 6.50 8.21 -2.43
CA GLN A 89 6.56 7.90 -3.86
C GLN A 89 5.20 7.40 -4.38
N CYS A 90 4.54 6.50 -3.65
CA CYS A 90 3.19 6.02 -3.99
C CYS A 90 2.17 7.17 -4.00
N LEU A 91 2.21 8.08 -3.02
CA LEU A 91 1.34 9.24 -2.96
C LEU A 91 1.59 10.20 -4.14
N ILE A 92 2.84 10.48 -4.48
CA ILE A 92 3.20 11.34 -5.63
C ILE A 92 2.73 10.70 -6.94
N LYS A 93 2.91 9.38 -7.09
CA LYS A 93 2.42 8.64 -8.26
C LYS A 93 0.90 8.79 -8.40
N GLN A 94 0.16 8.59 -7.31
CA GLN A 94 -1.30 8.72 -7.34
C GLN A 94 -1.74 10.16 -7.56
N ALA A 95 -1.08 11.14 -6.94
CA ALA A 95 -1.37 12.56 -7.11
C ALA A 95 -1.24 13.00 -8.58
N ARG A 96 -0.18 12.55 -9.25
CA ARG A 96 0.00 12.80 -10.70
C ARG A 96 -1.05 12.11 -11.56
N ALA A 97 -1.54 10.94 -11.16
CA ALA A 97 -2.57 10.21 -11.90
C ALA A 97 -3.96 10.86 -11.78
N VAL A 98 -4.26 11.49 -10.65
CA VAL A 98 -5.58 12.12 -10.40
C VAL A 98 -5.64 13.60 -10.76
N SER A 99 -4.49 14.27 -10.89
CA SER A 99 -4.43 15.71 -11.18
C SER A 99 -4.61 15.99 -12.66
N SER A 100 -5.53 16.91 -12.99
CA SER A 100 -5.66 17.48 -14.34
C SER A 100 -4.53 18.43 -14.74
N VAL A 101 -3.73 18.91 -13.77
CA VAL A 101 -2.63 19.85 -14.00
C VAL A 101 -1.26 19.26 -13.61
N PRO A 102 -0.15 19.69 -14.23
CA PRO A 102 1.19 19.24 -13.85
C PRO A 102 1.56 19.64 -12.41
N LEU A 103 2.02 18.66 -11.62
CA LEU A 103 2.44 18.85 -10.23
C LEU A 103 3.98 18.94 -10.11
N ARG A 104 4.47 19.80 -9.19
CA ARG A 104 5.89 19.91 -8.82
C ARG A 104 6.10 19.48 -7.37
N VAL A 105 7.20 18.78 -7.11
CA VAL A 105 7.61 18.37 -5.75
C VAL A 105 8.80 19.23 -5.34
N HIS A 106 8.69 19.88 -4.19
CA HIS A 106 9.77 20.65 -3.58
C HIS A 106 10.22 19.91 -2.32
N LEU A 107 11.50 19.56 -2.26
CA LEU A 107 12.14 18.99 -1.07
C LEU A 107 13.04 20.09 -0.48
N HIS A 108 12.92 20.32 0.82
CA HIS A 108 13.73 21.30 1.56
C HIS A 108 14.96 20.65 2.18
#